data_AF-A0A2A9KIC8-F1
#
_entry.id   AF-A0A2A9KIC8-F1
#
_cell.length_a   1.000
_cell.length_b   1.000
_cell.length_c   1.000
_cell.angle_alpha   90.00
_cell.angle_beta   90.00
_cell.angle_gamma   90.00
#
_symmetry.space_group_name_H-M   'P 1'
#
loop_
_entity.id
_entity.type
_entity.pdbx_description
1 polymer ?
#
loop_
_entity_poly.entity_id
_entity_poly.type
_entity_poly.pdbx_seq_one_letter_code
_entity_poly.pdbx_strand_id
1 'polypeptide(L)'
;MQRMTADYSELLRLILNLIQIGTIAEIDYDTQRVRVKVGKNDTDWRPWSTSRAGDAQTWFPPSVGEQVIVLSPEGELTKATILPALYSDKYTSPSTDPAHHTTRYKDGTVVQYDSAAHTLTATLADGTSVTLAPSKVTSNAEDTECTGNLLVQKNLVVNQNLTVNGMSALNAGMNVQAGKEGGPAAVIQGIMRATVDVFAGAISLLKHPHGGVKKGEEESGGPK
;
A
#
# COMPACT_ATOMS: atom_id res chain seq x y z
N MET A 1 66.96 0.76 14.75
CA MET A 1 65.92 1.56 15.44
C MET A 1 64.94 2.19 14.44
N GLN A 2 65.41 2.96 13.45
CA GLN A 2 64.56 3.66 12.46
C GLN A 2 63.63 2.76 11.62
N ARG A 3 64.09 1.54 11.24
CA ARG A 3 63.26 0.56 10.50
C ARG A 3 62.12 -0.02 11.35
N MET A 4 62.39 -0.28 12.63
CA MET A 4 61.39 -0.81 13.57
C MET A 4 60.30 0.23 13.85
N THR A 5 60.66 1.51 13.98
CA THR A 5 59.71 2.61 14.14
C THR A 5 58.82 2.80 12.91
N ALA A 6 59.37 2.65 11.70
CA ALA A 6 58.60 2.72 10.46
C ALA A 6 57.55 1.61 10.35
N ASP A 7 57.90 0.37 10.72
CA ASP A 7 56.97 -0.77 10.71
C ASP A 7 55.80 -0.56 11.71
N TYR A 8 56.08 0.02 12.88
CA TYR A 8 55.03 0.37 13.86
C TYR A 8 54.10 1.48 13.38
N SER A 9 54.65 2.52 12.75
CA SER A 9 53.83 3.62 12.21
C SER A 9 52.91 3.15 11.08
N GLU A 10 53.40 2.26 10.22
CA GLU A 10 52.58 1.71 9.13
C GLU A 10 51.50 0.76 9.67
N LEU A 11 51.85 -0.13 10.61
CA LEU A 11 50.86 -0.98 11.26
C LEU A 11 49.76 -0.15 11.95
N LEU A 12 50.13 0.93 12.64
CA LEU A 12 49.17 1.83 13.26
C LEU A 12 48.27 2.51 12.22
N ARG A 13 48.84 2.97 11.08
CA ARG A 13 48.06 3.54 9.97
C ARG A 13 47.02 2.55 9.45
N LEU A 14 47.43 1.30 9.22
CA LEU A 14 46.53 0.25 8.73
C LEU A 14 45.42 -0.06 9.74
N ILE A 15 45.77 -0.22 11.03
CA ILE A 15 44.80 -0.48 12.11
C ILE A 15 43.78 0.65 12.22
N LEU A 16 44.22 1.91 12.19
CA LEU A 16 43.32 3.07 12.26
C LEU A 16 42.43 3.20 11.02
N ASN A 17 42.84 2.62 9.89
CA ASN A 17 42.06 2.65 8.66
C ASN A 17 41.04 1.51 8.54
N LEU A 18 41.16 0.45 9.34
CA LEU A 18 40.28 -0.74 9.26
C LEU A 18 38.81 -0.38 9.36
N ILE A 19 38.43 0.49 10.31
CA ILE A 19 37.05 0.90 10.57
C ILE A 19 37.04 2.40 10.83
N GLN A 20 36.36 3.16 9.98
CA GLN A 20 36.23 4.60 10.12
C GLN A 20 34.77 5.03 9.98
N ILE A 21 34.43 6.21 10.50
CA ILE A 21 33.14 6.85 10.25
C ILE A 21 33.36 7.91 9.18
N GLY A 22 32.47 7.96 8.20
CA GLY A 22 32.51 8.92 7.12
C GLY A 22 31.13 9.43 6.73
N THR A 23 31.10 10.28 5.72
CA THR A 23 29.88 10.85 5.17
C THR A 23 29.84 10.68 3.66
N ILE A 24 28.72 10.22 3.10
CA ILE A 24 28.56 10.07 1.65
C ILE A 24 28.74 11.44 0.98
N ALA A 25 29.72 11.54 0.08
CA ALA A 25 30.01 12.75 -0.69
C ALA A 25 29.35 12.71 -2.08
N GLU A 26 29.48 11.58 -2.78
CA GLU A 26 28.97 11.38 -4.14
C GLU A 26 28.38 9.97 -4.28
N ILE A 27 27.40 9.83 -5.17
CA ILE A 27 26.74 8.56 -5.46
C ILE A 27 26.64 8.40 -6.98
N ASP A 28 27.03 7.23 -7.46
CA ASP A 28 26.80 6.76 -8.82
C ASP A 28 25.83 5.58 -8.74
N TYR A 29 24.60 5.82 -9.19
CA TYR A 29 23.53 4.83 -9.17
C TYR A 29 23.71 3.76 -10.27
N ASP A 30 24.35 4.11 -11.40
CA ASP A 30 24.54 3.22 -12.54
C ASP A 30 25.56 2.13 -12.21
N THR A 31 26.63 2.49 -11.49
CA THR A 31 27.65 1.53 -11.04
C THR A 31 27.42 0.99 -9.63
N GLN A 32 26.38 1.47 -8.94
CA GLN A 32 26.11 1.21 -7.52
C GLN A 32 27.36 1.42 -6.66
N ARG A 33 27.97 2.61 -6.78
CA ARG A 33 29.13 3.01 -5.99
C ARG A 33 28.92 4.36 -5.32
N VAL A 34 29.63 4.58 -4.23
CA VAL A 34 29.68 5.86 -3.51
C VAL A 34 31.11 6.30 -3.28
N ARG A 35 31.30 7.60 -3.09
CA ARG A 35 32.52 8.16 -2.50
C ARG A 35 32.18 8.70 -1.13
N VAL A 36 33.05 8.41 -0.16
CA VAL A 36 32.84 8.77 1.25
C VAL A 36 33.95 9.67 1.71
N LYS A 37 33.58 10.79 2.32
CA LYS A 37 34.52 11.66 3.00
C LYS A 37 34.86 11.08 4.37
N VAL A 38 36.15 10.87 4.62
CA VAL A 38 36.68 10.33 5.87
C VAL A 38 37.80 11.25 6.36
N GLY A 39 37.51 12.02 7.40
CA GLY A 39 38.41 13.09 7.87
C GLY A 39 38.70 14.12 6.78
N LYS A 40 39.95 14.18 6.33
CA LYS A 40 40.41 15.08 5.24
C LYS A 40 40.53 14.38 3.88
N ASN A 41 40.24 13.08 3.81
CA ASN A 41 40.35 12.29 2.60
C ASN A 41 38.97 11.96 2.04
N ASP A 42 38.92 11.68 0.74
CA ASP A 42 37.78 11.06 0.09
C ASP A 42 38.18 9.68 -0.40
N THR A 43 37.28 8.70 -0.26
CA THR A 43 37.48 7.43 -0.93
C THR A 43 37.36 7.61 -2.45
N ASP A 44 37.97 6.68 -3.18
CA ASP A 44 37.55 6.41 -4.56
C ASP A 44 36.17 5.71 -4.56
N TRP A 45 35.62 5.37 -5.73
CA TRP A 45 34.31 4.72 -5.85
C TRP A 45 34.27 3.34 -5.19
N ARG A 46 33.51 3.22 -4.10
CA ARG A 46 33.38 2.00 -3.28
C ARG A 46 31.96 1.46 -3.28
N PRO A 47 31.78 0.12 -3.22
CA PRO A 47 30.46 -0.47 -3.04
C PRO A 47 29.92 -0.15 -1.65
N TRP A 48 28.60 -0.12 -1.51
CA TRP A 48 27.93 -0.12 -0.21
C TRP A 48 27.23 -1.46 0.04
N SER A 49 27.11 -1.83 1.32
CA SER A 49 26.37 -3.01 1.75
C SER A 49 24.87 -2.75 1.69
N THR A 50 24.10 -3.80 1.38
CA THR A 50 22.64 -3.81 1.43
C THR A 50 22.19 -5.01 2.25
N SER A 51 20.93 -5.04 2.72
CA SER A 51 20.42 -6.14 3.54
C SER A 51 20.49 -7.49 2.82
N ARG A 52 20.24 -7.53 1.50
CA ARG A 52 20.29 -8.75 0.66
C ARG A 52 20.82 -8.44 -0.74
N ALA A 53 21.78 -9.24 -1.23
CA ALA A 53 22.40 -9.10 -2.56
C ALA A 53 22.62 -10.46 -3.26
N GLY A 54 21.69 -11.40 -3.08
CA GLY A 54 21.70 -12.73 -3.72
C GLY A 54 20.47 -12.91 -4.61
N ASP A 55 19.82 -14.08 -4.56
CA ASP A 55 18.54 -14.33 -5.26
C ASP A 55 17.44 -13.36 -4.81
N ALA A 56 17.45 -13.00 -3.53
CA ALA A 56 16.71 -11.85 -3.02
C ALA A 56 17.63 -10.63 -3.00
N GLN A 57 17.10 -9.50 -3.45
CA GLN A 57 17.84 -8.25 -3.60
C GLN A 57 17.07 -7.10 -2.93
N THR A 58 17.79 -6.25 -2.21
CA THR A 58 17.25 -5.01 -1.64
C THR A 58 17.92 -3.80 -2.27
N TRP A 59 17.10 -2.87 -2.76
CA TRP A 59 17.55 -1.58 -3.28
C TRP A 59 17.00 -0.45 -2.41
N PHE A 60 17.88 0.10 -1.57
CA PHE A 60 17.60 1.32 -0.81
C PHE A 60 18.91 2.09 -0.71
N PRO A 61 19.25 2.91 -1.72
CA PRO A 61 20.55 3.53 -1.80
C PRO A 61 20.68 4.60 -0.70
N PRO A 62 21.92 4.85 -0.22
CA PRO A 62 22.16 5.92 0.73
C PRO A 62 21.91 7.29 0.09
N SER A 63 21.96 8.35 0.90
CA SER A 63 21.82 9.73 0.49
C SER A 63 23.13 10.51 0.65
N VAL A 64 23.34 11.53 -0.19
CA VAL A 64 24.46 12.47 0.00
C VAL A 64 24.33 13.15 1.37
N GLY A 65 25.44 13.18 2.11
CA GLY A 65 25.51 13.68 3.48
C GLY A 65 25.15 12.66 4.55
N GLU A 66 24.77 11.43 4.20
CA GLU A 66 24.44 10.38 5.18
C GLU A 66 25.71 9.85 5.87
N GLN A 67 25.64 9.65 7.18
CA GLN A 67 26.76 9.14 7.97
C GLN A 67 26.83 7.61 7.88
N VAL A 68 28.02 7.08 7.62
CA VAL A 68 28.25 5.66 7.33
C VAL A 68 29.51 5.14 7.99
N ILE A 69 29.61 3.81 8.11
CA ILE A 69 30.84 3.12 8.52
C ILE A 69 31.61 2.73 7.25
N VAL A 70 32.92 2.99 7.23
CA VAL A 70 33.84 2.58 6.18
C VAL A 70 34.67 1.42 6.70
N LEU A 71 34.49 0.25 6.10
CA LEU A 71 35.23 -0.97 6.44
C LEU A 71 36.31 -1.16 5.37
N SER A 72 37.58 -1.07 5.77
CA SER A 72 38.73 -1.17 4.86
C SER A 72 39.50 -2.46 5.15
N PRO A 73 39.22 -3.58 4.45
CA PRO A 73 40.01 -4.79 4.59
C PRO A 73 41.51 -4.49 4.43
N GLU A 74 42.32 -5.10 5.30
CA GLU A 74 43.78 -4.87 5.36
C GLU A 74 44.19 -3.42 5.67
N GLY A 75 43.27 -2.55 6.11
CA GLY A 75 43.56 -1.13 6.36
C GLY A 75 43.67 -0.29 5.08
N GLU A 76 43.25 -0.84 3.93
CA GLU A 76 43.35 -0.20 2.62
C GLU A 76 42.02 0.40 2.17
N LEU A 77 41.94 1.74 2.15
CA LEU A 77 40.74 2.47 1.73
C LEU A 77 40.34 2.17 0.27
N THR A 78 41.29 1.80 -0.57
CA THR A 78 41.07 1.38 -1.97
C THR A 78 40.39 0.01 -2.08
N LYS A 79 40.20 -0.71 -0.97
CA LYS A 79 39.42 -1.95 -0.89
C LYS A 79 38.15 -1.80 -0.06
N ALA A 80 37.86 -0.57 0.38
CA ALA A 80 36.80 -0.34 1.34
C ALA A 80 35.41 -0.70 0.82
N THR A 81 34.59 -1.20 1.73
CA THR A 81 33.15 -1.38 1.56
C THR A 81 32.44 -0.49 2.56
N ILE A 82 31.37 0.16 2.11
CA ILE A 82 30.63 1.13 2.92
C ILE A 82 29.44 0.43 3.57
N LEU A 83 29.24 0.63 4.87
CA LEU A 83 28.13 0.10 5.64
C LEU A 83 27.21 1.24 6.11
N PRO A 84 26.12 1.54 5.38
CA PRO A 84 25.07 2.43 5.84
C PRO A 84 24.20 1.74 6.91
N ALA A 85 23.66 2.44 7.92
CA ALA A 85 23.74 3.88 8.18
C ALA A 85 23.85 4.15 9.70
N LEU A 86 24.36 5.33 10.05
CA LEU A 86 24.38 5.85 11.41
C LEU A 86 23.50 7.10 11.50
N TYR A 87 22.70 7.21 12.56
CA TYR A 87 22.03 8.47 12.88
C TYR A 87 23.05 9.58 13.15
N SER A 88 22.67 10.80 12.83
CA SER A 88 23.47 12.02 13.00
C SER A 88 22.58 13.19 13.38
N ASP A 89 23.17 14.32 13.77
CA ASP A 89 22.43 15.55 14.07
C ASP A 89 21.60 16.03 12.86
N LYS A 90 22.07 15.76 11.64
CA LYS A 90 21.35 16.10 10.41
C LYS A 90 20.23 15.11 10.08
N TYR A 91 20.46 13.82 10.31
CA TYR A 91 19.53 12.74 10.00
C TYR A 91 19.24 11.93 11.26
N THR A 92 18.23 12.37 12.00
CA THR A 92 17.80 11.77 13.26
C THR A 92 16.83 10.62 13.03
N SER A 93 16.70 9.77 14.06
CA SER A 93 15.75 8.66 14.06
C SER A 93 14.32 9.12 13.75
N PRO A 94 13.54 8.37 12.95
CA PRO A 94 12.14 8.70 12.68
C PRO A 94 11.21 8.43 13.87
N SER A 95 11.65 7.67 14.88
CA SER A 95 10.90 7.39 16.11
C SER A 95 11.85 7.25 17.30
N THR A 96 11.37 7.59 18.49
CA THR A 96 12.02 7.30 19.78
C THR A 96 11.22 6.30 20.62
N ASP A 97 10.06 5.86 20.13
CA ASP A 97 9.23 4.87 20.82
C ASP A 97 9.78 3.46 20.56
N PRO A 98 10.11 2.68 21.61
CA PRO A 98 10.61 1.32 21.46
C PRO A 98 9.59 0.33 20.89
N ALA A 99 8.29 0.67 20.89
CA ALA A 99 7.25 -0.18 20.30
C ALA A 99 7.16 -0.05 18.78
N HIS A 100 7.79 0.97 18.18
CA HIS A 100 7.70 1.28 16.77
C HIS A 100 8.80 0.64 15.92
N HIS A 101 8.41 0.02 14.82
CA HIS A 101 9.28 -0.23 13.67
C HIS A 101 8.84 0.66 12.51
N THR A 102 9.65 1.67 12.18
CA THR A 102 9.28 2.76 11.27
C THR A 102 10.25 2.88 10.10
N THR A 103 9.72 2.92 8.89
CA THR A 103 10.43 3.38 7.69
C THR A 103 9.82 4.70 7.23
N ARG A 104 10.59 5.79 7.29
CA ARG A 104 10.23 7.11 6.74
C ARG A 104 10.98 7.36 5.45
N TYR A 105 10.25 7.64 4.39
CA TYR A 105 10.79 7.95 3.07
C TYR A 105 11.00 9.47 2.91
N LYS A 106 11.80 9.85 1.90
CA LYS A 106 12.19 11.25 1.64
C LYS A 106 11.00 12.17 1.35
N ASP A 107 9.95 11.64 0.75
CA ASP A 107 8.70 12.35 0.42
C ASP A 107 7.77 12.52 1.63
N GLY A 108 8.16 12.03 2.82
CA GLY A 108 7.33 12.05 4.02
C GLY A 108 6.39 10.86 4.14
N THR A 109 6.37 9.92 3.18
CA THR A 109 5.66 8.65 3.32
C THR A 109 6.22 7.86 4.52
N VAL A 110 5.34 7.22 5.28
CA VAL A 110 5.70 6.40 6.45
C VAL A 110 5.03 5.05 6.37
N VAL A 111 5.82 3.99 6.56
CA VAL A 111 5.32 2.64 6.86
C VAL A 111 5.78 2.28 8.26
N GLN A 112 4.82 1.97 9.15
CA GLN A 112 5.11 1.74 10.57
C GLN A 112 4.28 0.59 11.14
N TYR A 113 4.94 -0.27 11.90
CA TYR A 113 4.28 -1.21 12.82
C TYR A 113 4.47 -0.74 14.26
N ASP A 114 3.37 -0.59 15.00
CA ASP A 114 3.35 -0.34 16.44
C ASP A 114 2.93 -1.62 17.17
N SER A 115 3.87 -2.19 17.91
CA SER A 115 3.69 -3.43 18.66
C SER A 115 2.85 -3.29 19.92
N ALA A 116 2.75 -2.09 20.51
CA ALA A 116 1.93 -1.82 21.69
C ALA A 116 0.46 -1.61 21.32
N ALA A 117 0.20 -0.90 20.23
CA ALA A 117 -1.16 -0.71 19.70
C ALA A 117 -1.63 -1.86 18.80
N HIS A 118 -0.73 -2.76 18.38
CA HIS A 118 -0.97 -3.82 17.40
C HIS A 118 -1.46 -3.28 16.04
N THR A 119 -0.85 -2.19 15.56
CA THR A 119 -1.28 -1.52 14.32
C THR A 119 -0.17 -1.50 13.27
N LEU A 120 -0.56 -1.76 12.01
CA LEU A 120 0.29 -1.54 10.84
C LEU A 120 -0.31 -0.38 10.04
N THR A 121 0.50 0.63 9.75
CA THR A 121 0.10 1.82 8.97
C THR A 121 1.03 2.02 7.78
N ALA A 122 0.44 2.43 6.65
CA ALA A 122 1.14 2.88 5.46
C ALA A 122 0.49 4.18 5.00
N THR A 123 1.13 5.31 5.32
CA THR A 123 0.60 6.65 5.07
C THR A 123 1.46 7.33 4.02
N LEU A 124 0.91 7.57 2.84
CA LEU A 124 1.60 8.26 1.74
C LEU A 124 1.28 9.75 1.82
N ALA A 125 2.29 10.60 2.00
CA ALA A 125 2.10 12.04 2.21
C ALA A 125 1.51 12.72 0.95
N ASP A 126 2.12 12.49 -0.21
CA ASP A 126 1.67 12.99 -1.52
C ASP A 126 1.37 11.82 -2.48
N GLY A 127 0.91 10.69 -1.94
CA GLY A 127 0.68 9.46 -2.68
C GLY A 127 -0.46 9.55 -3.69
N THR A 128 -0.30 8.89 -4.84
CA THR A 128 -1.31 8.87 -5.90
C THR A 128 -2.05 7.53 -6.01
N SER A 129 -1.41 6.41 -5.67
CA SER A 129 -2.00 5.08 -5.81
C SER A 129 -1.29 4.02 -4.97
N VAL A 130 -2.02 2.94 -4.67
CA VAL A 130 -1.50 1.66 -4.17
C VAL A 130 -2.03 0.58 -5.12
N THR A 131 -1.13 -0.24 -5.69
CA THR A 131 -1.50 -1.28 -6.66
C THR A 131 -1.21 -2.67 -6.11
N LEU A 132 -2.23 -3.55 -6.13
CA LEU A 132 -2.12 -4.97 -5.82
C LEU A 132 -2.51 -5.76 -7.06
N ALA A 133 -1.54 -6.46 -7.68
CA ALA A 133 -1.77 -7.27 -8.89
C ALA A 133 -1.53 -8.79 -8.73
N PRO A 134 -1.92 -9.45 -7.61
CA PRO A 134 -1.86 -10.90 -7.52
C PRO A 134 -3.07 -11.55 -8.22
N SER A 135 -3.08 -12.88 -8.32
CA SER A 135 -4.24 -13.65 -8.76
C SER A 135 -5.43 -13.57 -7.79
N LYS A 136 -5.17 -13.34 -6.50
CA LYS A 136 -6.18 -13.21 -5.44
C LYS A 136 -5.69 -12.26 -4.34
N VAL A 137 -6.57 -11.39 -3.87
CA VAL A 137 -6.45 -10.62 -2.62
C VAL A 137 -7.52 -11.11 -1.65
N THR A 138 -7.17 -11.34 -0.39
CA THR A 138 -8.12 -11.71 0.68
C THR A 138 -8.02 -10.67 1.80
N SER A 139 -9.12 -9.99 2.11
CA SER A 139 -9.27 -9.23 3.36
C SER A 139 -9.98 -10.13 4.37
N ASN A 140 -9.27 -10.60 5.39
CA ASN A 140 -9.79 -11.48 6.43
C ASN A 140 -9.79 -10.76 7.78
N ALA A 141 -10.58 -9.69 7.86
CA ALA A 141 -10.83 -8.93 9.07
C ALA A 141 -12.29 -9.13 9.50
N GLU A 142 -12.59 -8.91 10.78
CA GLU A 142 -13.97 -8.89 11.29
C GLU A 142 -14.80 -7.82 10.57
N ASP A 143 -14.22 -6.61 10.45
CA ASP A 143 -14.77 -5.50 9.70
C ASP A 143 -13.79 -5.02 8.61
N THR A 144 -14.33 -4.61 7.46
CA THR A 144 -13.57 -3.96 6.39
C THR A 144 -14.30 -2.70 5.96
N GLU A 145 -13.63 -1.55 6.05
CA GLU A 145 -14.18 -0.25 5.69
C GLU A 145 -13.47 0.34 4.47
N CYS A 146 -14.27 0.81 3.50
CA CYS A 146 -13.82 1.61 2.38
C CYS A 146 -14.47 2.99 2.48
N THR A 147 -13.72 4.01 2.88
CA THR A 147 -14.24 5.37 3.12
C THR A 147 -14.39 6.20 1.83
N GLY A 148 -13.63 5.86 0.78
CA GLY A 148 -13.71 6.48 -0.53
C GLY A 148 -14.70 5.79 -1.47
N ASN A 149 -14.83 6.33 -2.68
CA ASN A 149 -15.61 5.69 -3.74
C ASN A 149 -15.01 4.33 -4.12
N LEU A 150 -15.85 3.30 -4.19
CA LEU A 150 -15.44 1.96 -4.61
C LEU A 150 -15.92 1.68 -6.04
N LEU A 151 -14.97 1.43 -6.95
CA LEU A 151 -15.25 0.94 -8.30
C LEU A 151 -14.93 -0.55 -8.41
N VAL A 152 -15.94 -1.38 -8.66
CA VAL A 152 -15.79 -2.81 -8.95
C VAL A 152 -15.98 -3.03 -10.44
N GLN A 153 -14.89 -3.27 -11.19
CA GLN A 153 -14.96 -3.44 -12.65
C GLN A 153 -15.55 -4.80 -13.07
N LYS A 154 -15.54 -5.77 -12.16
CA LYS A 154 -16.13 -7.12 -12.36
C LYS A 154 -17.37 -7.27 -11.48
N ASN A 155 -17.70 -8.50 -11.10
CA ASN A 155 -18.85 -8.78 -10.28
C ASN A 155 -18.58 -8.45 -8.80
N LEU A 156 -19.58 -7.88 -8.13
CA LEU A 156 -19.68 -7.84 -6.68
C LEU A 156 -20.60 -8.98 -6.23
N VAL A 157 -20.12 -9.83 -5.32
CA VAL A 157 -20.92 -10.91 -4.71
C VAL A 157 -21.03 -10.61 -3.22
N VAL A 158 -22.26 -10.51 -2.71
CA VAL A 158 -22.57 -10.31 -1.30
C VAL A 158 -23.33 -11.53 -0.82
N ASN A 159 -22.74 -12.31 0.09
CA ASN A 159 -23.33 -13.57 0.57
C ASN A 159 -24.45 -13.35 1.61
N GLN A 160 -24.43 -12.19 2.26
CA GLN A 160 -25.40 -11.79 3.27
C GLN A 160 -26.18 -10.57 2.75
N ASN A 161 -26.57 -9.66 3.63
CA ASN A 161 -27.33 -8.48 3.28
C ASN A 161 -26.46 -7.42 2.60
N LEU A 162 -27.06 -6.69 1.66
CA LEU A 162 -26.53 -5.44 1.10
C LEU A 162 -27.46 -4.29 1.50
N THR A 163 -26.93 -3.32 2.23
CA THR A 163 -27.63 -2.06 2.54
C THR A 163 -27.09 -0.95 1.67
N VAL A 164 -27.96 -0.23 0.96
CA VAL A 164 -27.61 0.95 0.17
C VAL A 164 -28.44 2.13 0.66
N ASN A 165 -27.78 3.10 1.30
CA ASN A 165 -28.46 4.30 1.83
C ASN A 165 -28.87 5.28 0.71
N GLY A 166 -28.14 5.25 -0.41
CA GLY A 166 -28.43 6.05 -1.60
C GLY A 166 -29.28 5.29 -2.64
N MET A 167 -29.44 5.90 -3.81
CA MET A 167 -30.11 5.26 -4.94
C MET A 167 -29.16 4.24 -5.62
N SER A 168 -29.70 3.11 -6.04
CA SER A 168 -29.00 2.13 -6.87
C SER A 168 -29.49 2.21 -8.32
N ALA A 169 -28.57 2.23 -9.29
CA ALA A 169 -28.88 2.09 -10.72
C ALA A 169 -28.60 0.66 -11.18
N LEU A 170 -29.63 -0.05 -11.67
CA LEU A 170 -29.55 -1.45 -12.11
C LEU A 170 -29.81 -1.55 -13.62
N ASN A 171 -28.82 -1.12 -14.41
CA ASN A 171 -28.99 -0.89 -15.85
C ASN A 171 -29.19 -2.16 -16.69
N ALA A 172 -28.87 -3.34 -16.13
CA ALA A 172 -29.06 -4.64 -16.78
C ALA A 172 -30.20 -5.45 -16.15
N GLY A 173 -31.09 -4.80 -15.40
CA GLY A 173 -32.20 -5.43 -14.70
C GLY A 173 -31.82 -6.03 -13.35
N MET A 174 -32.75 -6.77 -12.77
CA MET A 174 -32.65 -7.35 -11.43
C MET A 174 -33.32 -8.72 -11.42
N ASN A 175 -32.64 -9.73 -10.88
CA ASN A 175 -33.23 -11.03 -10.59
C ASN A 175 -33.33 -11.18 -9.07
N VAL A 176 -34.54 -11.35 -8.54
CA VAL A 176 -34.80 -11.42 -7.10
C VAL A 176 -35.52 -12.71 -6.78
N GLN A 177 -35.03 -13.43 -5.77
CA GLN A 177 -35.61 -14.68 -5.31
C GLN A 177 -35.87 -14.58 -3.81
N ALA A 178 -36.98 -15.16 -3.36
CA ALA A 178 -37.24 -15.32 -1.94
C ALA A 178 -36.19 -16.28 -1.33
N GLY A 179 -35.95 -16.13 -0.03
CA GLY A 179 -35.11 -17.06 0.72
C GLY A 179 -35.70 -18.47 0.73
N LYS A 180 -34.90 -19.46 1.14
CA LYS A 180 -35.33 -20.86 1.24
C LYS A 180 -36.57 -21.07 2.12
N GLU A 181 -36.79 -20.16 3.08
CA GLU A 181 -37.93 -20.17 4.00
C GLU A 181 -39.22 -19.58 3.38
N GLY A 182 -39.15 -19.09 2.14
CA GLY A 182 -40.28 -18.45 1.44
C GLY A 182 -40.42 -16.96 1.76
N GLY A 183 -41.62 -16.41 1.47
CA GLY A 183 -41.93 -15.00 1.65
C GLY A 183 -41.79 -14.16 0.38
N PRO A 184 -42.00 -12.83 0.49
CA PRO A 184 -41.85 -11.93 -0.65
C PRO A 184 -40.39 -11.85 -1.09
N ALA A 185 -40.14 -12.01 -2.40
CA ALA A 185 -38.81 -11.79 -2.97
C ALA A 185 -38.39 -10.32 -2.83
N ALA A 186 -39.34 -9.37 -2.92
CA ALA A 186 -39.11 -7.95 -2.71
C ALA A 186 -40.26 -7.32 -1.91
N VAL A 187 -39.93 -6.44 -0.97
CA VAL A 187 -40.88 -5.60 -0.23
C VAL A 187 -40.50 -4.14 -0.48
N ILE A 188 -41.47 -3.35 -0.94
CA ILE A 188 -41.25 -1.94 -1.30
C ILE A 188 -42.11 -1.07 -0.39
N GLN A 189 -41.44 -0.30 0.47
CA GLN A 189 -42.09 0.69 1.32
C GLN A 189 -42.04 2.05 0.62
N GLY A 190 -43.04 2.31 -0.23
CA GLY A 190 -43.11 3.52 -1.04
C GLY A 190 -43.81 3.27 -2.38
N ILE A 191 -43.56 4.15 -3.33
CA ILE A 191 -44.17 4.08 -4.67
C ILE A 191 -43.24 3.33 -5.61
N MET A 192 -43.73 2.25 -6.22
CA MET A 192 -43.14 1.68 -7.42
C MET A 192 -43.72 2.40 -8.65
N ARG A 193 -42.85 2.98 -9.48
CA ARG A 193 -43.26 3.58 -10.77
C ARG A 193 -42.65 2.79 -11.93
N ALA A 194 -43.49 2.11 -12.69
CA ALA A 194 -43.12 1.55 -13.98
C ALA A 194 -43.49 2.55 -15.10
N THR A 195 -42.59 2.75 -16.06
CA THR A 195 -42.82 3.65 -17.20
C THR A 195 -43.39 2.95 -18.42
N VAL A 196 -43.38 1.61 -18.42
CA VAL A 196 -43.89 0.79 -19.53
C VAL A 196 -45.00 -0.12 -19.00
N ASP A 197 -44.69 -1.40 -18.74
CA ASP A 197 -45.67 -2.40 -18.34
C ASP A 197 -45.09 -3.27 -17.22
N VAL A 198 -45.96 -3.93 -16.47
CA VAL A 198 -45.62 -4.89 -15.44
C VAL A 198 -46.27 -6.21 -15.80
N PHE A 199 -45.50 -7.29 -15.80
CA PHE A 199 -46.01 -8.62 -16.10
C PHE A 199 -46.06 -9.50 -14.85
N ALA A 200 -47.20 -10.13 -14.61
CA ALA A 200 -47.35 -11.22 -13.65
C ALA A 200 -47.54 -12.53 -14.44
N GLY A 201 -46.46 -13.31 -14.56
CA GLY A 201 -46.41 -14.40 -15.54
C GLY A 201 -46.53 -13.86 -16.97
N ALA A 202 -47.48 -14.38 -17.75
CA ALA A 202 -47.76 -13.89 -19.11
C ALA A 202 -48.79 -12.74 -19.17
N ILE A 203 -49.30 -12.29 -18.01
CA ILE A 203 -50.37 -11.28 -17.94
C ILE A 203 -49.77 -9.88 -17.81
N SER A 204 -50.09 -9.02 -18.78
CA SER A 204 -49.75 -7.59 -18.80
C SER A 204 -50.67 -6.80 -17.87
N LEU A 205 -50.11 -6.01 -16.96
CA LEU A 205 -50.88 -5.13 -16.09
C LEU A 205 -51.62 -4.06 -16.91
N LEU A 206 -50.99 -3.53 -17.96
CA LEU A 206 -51.58 -2.47 -18.80
C LEU A 206 -52.69 -2.98 -19.75
N LYS A 207 -52.63 -4.23 -20.21
CA LYS A 207 -53.47 -4.73 -21.32
C LYS A 207 -54.39 -5.89 -20.97
N HIS A 208 -54.40 -6.38 -19.73
CA HIS A 208 -55.21 -7.55 -19.39
C HIS A 208 -56.71 -7.29 -19.59
N PRO A 209 -57.44 -8.23 -20.22
CA PRO A 209 -58.89 -8.11 -20.40
C PRO A 209 -59.65 -8.54 -19.13
N HIS A 210 -60.81 -7.92 -18.92
CA HIS A 210 -61.77 -8.35 -17.89
C HIS A 210 -63.01 -8.98 -18.55
N GLY A 211 -63.43 -10.16 -18.07
CA GLY A 211 -64.63 -10.87 -18.55
C GLY A 211 -65.84 -10.66 -17.66
N GLY A 212 -67.02 -11.09 -18.12
CA GLY A 212 -68.25 -11.11 -17.32
C GLY A 212 -68.96 -9.75 -17.14
N VAL A 213 -68.56 -8.74 -17.91
CA VAL A 213 -69.12 -7.39 -17.87
C VAL A 213 -69.65 -6.94 -19.24
N LYS A 214 -70.72 -6.15 -19.26
CA LYS A 214 -71.17 -5.42 -20.45
C LYS A 214 -70.58 -4.01 -20.42
N LYS A 215 -70.08 -3.53 -21.57
CA LYS A 215 -69.54 -2.17 -21.69
C LYS A 215 -70.65 -1.14 -21.49
N GLY A 216 -70.53 -0.30 -20.46
CA GLY A 216 -71.38 0.88 -20.24
C GLY A 216 -70.71 2.16 -20.76
N GLU A 217 -71.40 3.30 -20.62
CA GLU A 217 -70.87 4.63 -20.98
C GLU A 217 -70.13 5.31 -19.83
N GLU A 218 -70.27 4.81 -18.59
CA GLU A 218 -69.65 5.39 -17.39
C GLU A 218 -68.26 4.78 -17.12
N GLU A 219 -67.33 5.59 -16.62
CA GLU A 219 -66.05 5.10 -16.08
C GLU A 219 -66.29 4.48 -14.71
N SER A 220 -65.66 3.32 -14.46
CA SER A 220 -65.69 2.74 -13.12
C SER A 220 -64.96 3.66 -12.14
N GLY A 221 -65.40 3.66 -10.87
CA GLY A 221 -64.58 4.20 -9.79
C GLY A 221 -63.20 3.52 -9.72
N GLY A 222 -62.29 4.12 -8.95
CA GLY A 222 -60.96 3.54 -8.73
C GLY A 222 -61.02 2.13 -8.12
N PRO A 223 -59.95 1.34 -8.24
CA PRO A 223 -59.83 0.05 -7.58
C PRO A 223 -60.14 0.20 -6.07
N LYS A 224 -60.92 -0.73 -5.51
CA LYS A 224 -61.13 -0.82 -4.06
C LYS A 224 -59.90 -1.32 -3.35
#